data_AF-K1RYI9-F1
#
_entry.id   AF-K1RYI9-F1
#
_cell.length_a   1.000
_cell.length_b   1.000
_cell.length_c   1.000
_cell.angle_alpha   90.00
_cell.angle_beta   90.00
_cell.angle_gamma   90.00
#
_symmetry.space_group_name_H-M   'P 1'
#
loop_
_entity.id
_entity.type
_entity.pdbx_description
1 polymer ?
#
loop_
_entity_poly.entity_id
_entity_poly.type
_entity_poly.pdbx_seq_one_letter_code
_entity_poly.pdbx_strand_id
1 'polypeptide(L)'
;MSITSEQLIADGKNVPVHALNMTVISKLGAYLDPEKADYVKDYRGLAEVIGFTVEDTFHFQKQGKPTQDMLYQWGTRPELSPTVDNLIKHLQTIGRSDDVITECGHLITNFNSIKKKGVKTEVGQTDGRTDGRRGKL
;
A
#
# COMPACT_ATOMS: atom_id res chain seq x y z
N MET A 1 8.31 10.10 -18.39
CA MET A 1 8.16 8.63 -18.34
C MET A 1 6.84 8.34 -17.67
N SER A 2 5.93 7.64 -18.36
CA SER A 2 4.65 7.24 -17.78
C SER A 2 4.89 6.05 -16.86
N ILE A 3 4.49 6.16 -15.59
CA ILE A 3 4.55 5.05 -14.63
C ILE A 3 3.44 4.07 -15.00
N THR A 4 3.76 2.77 -15.09
CA THR A 4 2.76 1.74 -15.41
C THR A 4 2.28 1.03 -14.15
N SER A 5 1.15 0.34 -14.26
CA SER A 5 0.55 -0.44 -13.17
C SER A 5 1.49 -1.55 -12.68
N GLU A 6 2.19 -2.20 -13.61
CA GLU A 6 3.10 -3.32 -13.36
C GLU A 6 4.32 -2.83 -12.57
N GLN A 7 4.84 -1.65 -12.90
CA GLN A 7 5.95 -1.04 -12.17
C GLN A 7 5.53 -0.72 -10.72
N LEU A 8 4.32 -0.19 -10.51
CA LEU A 8 3.80 0.11 -9.17
C LEU A 8 3.54 -1.15 -8.35
N ILE A 9 3.05 -2.22 -8.97
CA ILE A 9 2.89 -3.53 -8.33
C ILE A 9 4.25 -4.07 -7.90
N ALA A 10 5.26 -4.01 -8.77
CA ALA A 10 6.61 -4.45 -8.44
C ALA A 10 7.23 -3.61 -7.29
N ASP A 11 7.02 -2.30 -7.30
CA ASP A 11 7.56 -1.39 -6.28
C ASP A 11 6.82 -1.44 -4.95
N GLY A 12 5.51 -1.70 -4.97
CA GLY A 12 4.63 -1.79 -3.80
C GLY A 12 4.58 -3.18 -3.17
N LYS A 13 5.29 -4.17 -3.72
CA LYS A 13 5.28 -5.55 -3.22
C LYS A 13 5.65 -5.61 -1.75
N ASN A 14 4.78 -6.21 -0.94
CA ASN A 14 4.93 -6.35 0.52
C ASN A 14 5.03 -5.03 1.30
N VAL A 15 4.74 -3.88 0.67
CA VAL A 15 4.66 -2.59 1.37
C VAL A 15 3.27 -2.50 2.01
N PRO A 16 3.13 -2.34 3.33
CA PRO A 16 1.81 -2.21 3.95
C PRO A 16 1.06 -0.97 3.47
N VAL A 17 -0.27 -1.04 3.32
CA VAL A 17 -1.07 0.13 2.91
C VAL A 17 -1.01 1.29 3.91
N HIS A 18 -0.79 1.02 5.20
CA HIS A 18 -0.55 2.05 6.22
C HIS A 18 0.74 2.84 6.02
N ALA A 19 1.64 2.34 5.17
CA ALA A 19 2.82 3.08 4.81
C ALA A 19 2.47 4.28 3.91
N LEU A 20 1.37 4.21 3.15
CA LEU A 20 0.92 5.33 2.31
C LEU A 20 0.73 6.60 3.13
N ASN A 21 1.26 7.71 2.64
CA ASN A 21 1.11 8.99 3.32
C ASN A 21 -0.31 9.57 3.12
N MET A 22 -0.66 10.55 3.95
CA MET A 22 -1.96 11.21 3.90
C MET A 22 -2.24 11.89 2.56
N THR A 23 -1.22 12.37 1.85
CA THR A 23 -1.38 12.99 0.53
C THR A 23 -1.89 11.98 -0.50
N VAL A 24 -1.31 10.77 -0.53
CA VAL A 24 -1.75 9.69 -1.42
C VAL A 24 -3.16 9.24 -1.05
N ILE A 25 -3.43 9.04 0.25
CA ILE A 25 -4.76 8.63 0.73
C ILE A 25 -5.83 9.67 0.35
N SER A 26 -5.53 10.96 0.55
CA SER A 26 -6.45 12.04 0.19
C SER A 26 -6.71 12.10 -1.31
N LYS A 27 -5.70 11.87 -2.14
CA LYS A 27 -5.89 11.80 -3.59
C LYS A 27 -6.74 10.59 -3.99
N LEU A 28 -6.46 9.41 -3.44
CA LEU A 28 -7.28 8.21 -3.69
C LEU A 28 -8.75 8.48 -3.36
N GLY A 29 -9.03 9.12 -2.22
CA GLY A 29 -10.40 9.52 -1.85
C GLY A 29 -11.05 10.44 -2.88
N ALA A 30 -10.33 11.38 -3.49
CA ALA A 30 -10.90 12.24 -4.54
C ALA A 30 -11.37 11.47 -5.78
N TYR A 31 -10.79 10.30 -6.09
CA TYR A 31 -11.21 9.45 -7.21
C TYR A 31 -12.26 8.41 -6.82
N LEU A 32 -12.18 7.91 -5.58
CA LEU A 32 -12.98 6.78 -5.10
C LEU A 32 -14.17 7.19 -4.25
N ASP A 33 -14.26 8.45 -3.84
CA ASP A 33 -15.40 9.02 -3.11
C ASP A 33 -16.15 10.06 -3.98
N PRO A 34 -16.62 9.71 -5.21
CA PRO A 34 -17.29 10.67 -6.08
C PRO A 34 -18.66 11.09 -5.51
N GLU A 35 -19.06 12.34 -5.74
CA GLU A 35 -20.40 12.82 -5.38
C GLU A 35 -21.52 12.07 -6.11
N LYS A 36 -21.25 11.62 -7.34
CA LYS A 36 -22.16 10.77 -8.12
C LYS A 36 -21.66 9.33 -8.07
N ALA A 37 -22.48 8.49 -7.45
CA ALA A 37 -22.21 7.07 -7.25
C ALA A 37 -22.04 6.32 -8.59
N ASP A 38 -20.86 5.75 -8.80
CA ASP A 38 -20.63 4.60 -9.68
C ASP A 38 -20.16 3.45 -8.77
N TYR A 39 -21.12 2.66 -8.30
CA TYR A 39 -20.93 1.64 -7.26
C TYR A 39 -19.79 0.64 -7.56
N VAL A 40 -19.49 0.42 -8.83
CA VAL A 40 -18.45 -0.53 -9.24
C VAL A 40 -17.06 0.11 -9.17
N LYS A 41 -16.96 1.41 -9.38
CA LYS A 41 -15.68 2.13 -9.58
C LYS A 41 -15.34 3.09 -8.43
N ASP A 42 -16.03 2.96 -7.30
CA ASP A 42 -15.82 3.77 -6.11
C ASP A 42 -15.26 2.94 -4.94
N TYR A 43 -15.20 3.54 -3.75
CA TYR A 43 -14.70 2.87 -2.55
C TYR A 43 -15.50 1.61 -2.19
N ARG A 44 -16.77 1.48 -2.59
CA ARG A 44 -17.61 0.30 -2.28
C ARG A 44 -17.20 -0.87 -3.15
N GLY A 45 -17.03 -0.64 -4.44
CA GLY A 45 -16.46 -1.64 -5.35
C GLY A 45 -15.07 -2.08 -4.89
N LEU A 46 -14.24 -1.13 -4.46
CA LEU A 46 -12.92 -1.44 -3.88
C LEU A 46 -13.02 -2.28 -2.59
N ALA A 47 -13.91 -1.90 -1.67
CA ALA A 47 -14.12 -2.60 -0.42
C ALA A 47 -14.62 -4.03 -0.65
N GLU A 48 -15.54 -4.23 -1.59
CA GLU A 48 -16.06 -5.54 -1.97
C GLU A 48 -14.96 -6.46 -2.51
N VAL A 49 -14.12 -5.98 -3.43
CA VAL A 49 -13.02 -6.81 -3.99
C VAL A 49 -11.90 -7.10 -2.97
N ILE A 50 -11.74 -6.25 -1.94
CA ILE A 50 -10.84 -6.52 -0.81
C ILE A 50 -11.44 -7.59 0.13
N GLY A 51 -12.77 -7.75 0.15
CA GLY A 51 -13.47 -8.70 1.00
C GLY A 51 -14.18 -8.09 2.21
N PHE A 52 -14.40 -6.78 2.22
CA PHE A 52 -15.26 -6.13 3.21
C PHE A 52 -16.74 -6.42 2.96
N THR A 53 -17.51 -6.38 4.03
CA THR A 53 -18.96 -6.60 3.97
C THR A 53 -19.71 -5.31 3.61
N VAL A 54 -20.97 -5.46 3.22
CA VAL A 54 -21.87 -4.31 3.00
C VAL A 54 -21.99 -3.46 4.27
N GLU A 55 -22.01 -4.07 5.46
CA GLU A 55 -22.06 -3.35 6.74
C GLU A 55 -20.81 -2.49 6.97
N ASP A 56 -19.62 -3.02 6.65
CA ASP A 56 -18.37 -2.24 6.68
C ASP A 56 -18.48 -1.02 5.76
N THR A 57 -18.99 -1.19 4.53
CA THR A 57 -19.13 -0.07 3.58
C THR A 57 -20.07 1.03 4.08
N PHE A 58 -21.18 0.66 4.72
CA PHE A 58 -22.08 1.64 5.36
C PHE A 58 -21.40 2.35 6.54
N HIS A 59 -20.52 1.66 7.27
CA HIS A 59 -19.74 2.28 8.33
C HIS A 59 -18.80 3.36 7.76
N PHE A 60 -18.04 3.02 6.71
CA PHE A 60 -17.12 3.95 6.06
C PHE A 60 -17.84 5.20 5.54
N GLN A 61 -19.03 5.03 4.94
CA GLN A 61 -19.84 6.14 4.43
C GLN A 61 -20.20 7.16 5.52
N LYS A 62 -20.53 6.69 6.73
CA LYS A 62 -20.94 7.56 7.85
C LYS A 62 -19.84 8.49 8.36
N GLN A 63 -18.57 8.11 8.16
CA GLN A 63 -17.42 8.89 8.61
C GLN A 63 -17.08 10.08 7.69
N GLY A 64 -17.74 10.20 6.53
CA GLY A 64 -17.55 11.31 5.58
C GLY A 64 -16.23 11.26 4.78
N LYS A 65 -15.34 10.31 5.08
CA LYS A 65 -14.11 10.01 4.32
C LYS A 65 -13.97 8.51 4.07
N PRO A 66 -14.88 7.91 3.28
CA PRO A 66 -15.01 6.46 3.21
C PRO A 66 -13.76 5.75 2.71
N THR A 67 -13.07 6.26 1.68
CA THR A 67 -11.82 5.66 1.21
C THR A 67 -10.72 5.67 2.28
N GLN A 68 -10.59 6.77 3.02
CA GLN A 68 -9.59 6.87 4.09
C GLN A 68 -9.86 5.84 5.20
N ASP A 69 -11.12 5.76 5.64
CA ASP A 69 -11.52 4.86 6.73
C ASP A 69 -11.39 3.40 6.33
N MET A 70 -11.78 3.05 5.10
CA MET A 70 -11.57 1.72 4.51
C MET A 70 -10.09 1.33 4.50
N LEU A 71 -9.18 2.21 4.02
CA LEU A 71 -7.74 1.91 3.98
C LEU A 71 -7.14 1.75 5.38
N TYR A 72 -7.64 2.51 6.36
CA TYR A 72 -7.25 2.38 7.76
C TYR A 72 -7.73 1.05 8.37
N GLN A 73 -8.99 0.68 8.15
CA GLN A 73 -9.50 -0.62 8.59
C GLN A 73 -8.78 -1.77 7.91
N TRP A 74 -8.47 -1.65 6.62
CA TRP A 74 -7.83 -2.70 5.85
C TRP A 74 -6.45 -3.05 6.40
N GLY A 75 -5.61 -2.06 6.73
CA GLY A 75 -4.30 -2.37 7.29
C GLY A 75 -4.30 -2.91 8.73
N THR A 76 -5.45 -2.93 9.41
CA THR A 76 -5.61 -3.68 10.68
C THR A 76 -6.02 -5.14 10.49
N ARG A 77 -6.33 -5.56 9.26
CA ARG A 77 -6.84 -6.89 8.89
C ARG A 77 -5.80 -7.64 8.04
N PRO A 78 -4.74 -8.22 8.64
CA PRO A 78 -3.66 -8.90 7.91
C PRO A 78 -4.14 -10.06 7.04
N GLU A 79 -5.25 -10.70 7.42
CA GLU A 79 -5.92 -11.76 6.67
C GLU A 79 -6.41 -11.30 5.29
N LEU A 80 -6.64 -9.99 5.10
CA LEU A 80 -7.03 -9.38 3.82
C LEU A 80 -5.81 -8.90 3.01
N SER A 81 -4.59 -9.29 3.40
CA SER A 81 -3.33 -8.97 2.70
C SER A 81 -3.17 -7.47 2.33
N PRO A 82 -3.12 -6.57 3.33
CA PRO A 82 -3.20 -5.13 3.14
C PRO A 82 -1.88 -4.52 2.66
N THR A 83 -1.53 -4.79 1.41
CA THR A 83 -0.30 -4.30 0.76
C THR A 83 -0.60 -3.37 -0.41
N VAL A 84 0.35 -2.48 -0.71
CA VAL A 84 0.25 -1.52 -1.81
C VAL A 84 0.13 -2.24 -3.15
N ASP A 85 0.83 -3.35 -3.38
CA ASP A 85 0.67 -4.11 -4.62
C ASP A 85 -0.74 -4.70 -4.78
N ASN A 86 -1.36 -5.16 -3.70
CA ASN A 86 -2.74 -5.62 -3.74
C ASN A 86 -3.73 -4.47 -3.94
N LEU A 87 -3.46 -3.29 -3.35
CA LEU A 87 -4.27 -2.09 -3.62
C LEU A 87 -4.30 -1.79 -5.13
N ILE A 88 -3.13 -1.80 -5.79
CA ILE A 88 -3.07 -1.55 -7.24
C ILE A 88 -3.82 -2.64 -8.03
N LYS A 89 -3.68 -3.92 -7.67
CA LYS A 89 -4.42 -5.02 -8.33
C LYS A 89 -5.94 -4.86 -8.17
N HIS A 90 -6.42 -4.53 -6.96
CA HIS A 90 -7.85 -4.31 -6.73
C HIS A 90 -8.38 -3.11 -7.50
N LEU A 91 -7.59 -2.03 -7.62
CA LEU A 91 -7.92 -0.89 -8.47
C LEU A 91 -8.01 -1.25 -9.96
N GLN A 92 -7.18 -2.18 -10.44
CA GLN A 92 -7.31 -2.74 -11.78
C GLN A 92 -8.60 -3.56 -11.93
N THR A 93 -8.94 -4.37 -10.93
CA THR A 93 -10.17 -5.20 -10.94
C THR A 93 -11.43 -4.35 -11.09
N ILE A 94 -11.49 -3.19 -10.43
CA ILE A 94 -12.63 -2.27 -10.56
C ILE A 94 -12.52 -1.31 -11.76
N GLY A 95 -11.48 -1.45 -12.60
CA GLY A 95 -11.29 -0.61 -13.78
C GLY A 95 -10.97 0.86 -13.47
N ARG A 96 -10.27 1.12 -12.36
CA ARG A 96 -9.83 2.46 -11.90
C ARG A 96 -8.31 2.63 -11.84
N SER A 97 -7.56 1.64 -12.30
CA SER A 97 -6.09 1.71 -12.31
C SER A 97 -5.58 2.92 -13.08
N ASP A 98 -6.14 3.22 -14.25
CA ASP A 98 -5.53 4.19 -15.17
C ASP A 98 -5.59 5.63 -14.63
N ASP A 99 -6.74 6.01 -14.03
CA ASP A 99 -6.94 7.31 -13.39
C ASP A 99 -5.99 7.47 -12.18
N VAL A 100 -5.95 6.47 -11.31
CA VAL A 100 -5.14 6.50 -10.08
C VAL A 100 -3.65 6.46 -10.39
N ILE A 101 -3.21 5.67 -11.36
CA ILE A 101 -1.80 5.54 -11.73
C ILE A 101 -1.29 6.83 -12.36
N THR A 102 -2.08 7.45 -13.26
CA THR A 102 -1.72 8.71 -13.90
C THR A 102 -1.47 9.80 -12.86
N GLU A 103 -2.31 9.86 -11.82
CA GLU A 103 -2.37 11.00 -10.90
C GLU A 103 -1.65 10.79 -9.56
N CYS A 104 -1.54 9.52 -9.14
CA CYS A 104 -0.94 9.13 -7.86
C CYS A 104 0.33 8.29 -8.02
N GLY A 105 0.61 7.74 -9.21
CA GLY A 105 1.74 6.83 -9.42
C GLY A 105 3.08 7.42 -8.99
N HIS A 106 3.34 8.69 -9.33
CA HIS A 106 4.57 9.38 -8.93
C HIS A 106 4.70 9.55 -7.40
N LEU A 107 3.58 9.75 -6.69
CA LEU A 107 3.56 9.88 -5.24
C LEU A 107 3.83 8.53 -4.55
N ILE A 108 3.23 7.46 -5.08
CA ILE A 108 3.40 6.09 -4.58
C ILE A 108 4.84 5.62 -4.79
N THR A 109 5.42 5.83 -5.98
CA THR A 109 6.82 5.47 -6.28
C THR A 109 7.81 6.24 -5.41
N ASN A 110 7.62 7.55 -5.23
CA ASN A 110 8.48 8.38 -4.40
C ASN A 110 8.48 7.89 -2.94
N PHE A 111 7.30 7.56 -2.41
CA PHE A 111 7.17 7.02 -1.07
C PHE A 111 7.92 5.68 -0.91
N ASN A 112 7.71 4.74 -1.84
CA ASN A 112 8.36 3.42 -1.80
C ASN A 112 9.89 3.54 -1.89
N SER A 113 10.39 4.49 -2.68
CA SER A 113 11.82 4.77 -2.80
C SER A 113 12.45 5.28 -1.50
N ILE A 114 11.71 6.06 -0.71
CA ILE A 114 12.17 6.55 0.61
C ILE A 114 12.27 5.38 1.60
N LYS A 115 11.28 4.48 1.64
CA LYS A 115 11.31 3.31 2.52
C LYS A 115 12.39 2.29 2.14
N LYS A 116 12.61 2.04 0.84
CA LYS A 116 13.70 1.16 0.35
C LYS A 116 15.10 1.66 0.78
N LYS A 117 15.30 2.98 0.89
CA LYS A 117 16.57 3.56 1.37
C LYS A 117 16.81 3.41 2.88
N GLY A 118 15.76 3.14 3.67
CA GLY A 118 15.84 2.96 5.12
C GLY A 118 16.08 1.52 5.60
N VAL A 119 16.05 0.52 4.71
CA VAL A 119 16.31 -0.90 5.03
C VAL A 119 17.71 -1.29 4.55
N LYS A 120 18.73 -0.69 5.16
CA LYS A 120 20.08 -1.27 5.22
C LYS A 120 20.40 -1.51 6.69
N THR A 121 19.70 -2.44 7.32
CA THR A 121 20.10 -2.91 8.64
C THR A 121 21.18 -3.96 8.43
N GLU A 122 22.37 -3.60 8.90
CA GLU A 122 23.58 -4.40 8.99
C GLU A 122 23.28 -5.79 9.55
N VAL A 123 23.49 -6.84 8.75
CA VAL A 123 23.79 -8.16 9.30
C VAL A 123 25.30 -8.26 9.33
N GLY A 124 25.86 -7.88 10.48
CA GLY A 124 27.28 -7.96 10.76
C GLY A 124 27.79 -9.40 10.59
N GLN A 125 28.77 -9.54 9.71
CA GLN A 125 29.75 -10.63 9.74
C GLN A 125 30.30 -10.74 11.17
N THR A 126 30.03 -11.85 11.85
CA THR A 126 30.89 -12.27 12.96
C THR A 126 32.05 -13.03 12.35
N ASP A 127 33.14 -12.30 12.22
CA ASP A 127 34.43 -12.71 11.71
C ASP A 127 34.99 -13.85 12.57
N GLY A 128 35.32 -14.97 11.93
CA GLY A 128 36.07 -16.04 12.56
C GLY A 128 37.50 -15.55 12.83
N ARG A 129 37.90 -15.50 14.10
CA ARG A 129 39.32 -15.42 14.46
C ARG A 129 39.64 -16.39 15.58
N THR A 130 40.44 -17.37 15.17
CA THR A 130 41.21 -18.31 15.99
C THR A 130 42.17 -17.56 16.89
N ASP A 131 42.21 -17.90 18.19
CA ASP A 131 43.36 -17.58 19.04
C ASP A 131 44.00 -18.88 19.54
N GLY A 132 45.13 -19.21 18.91
CA GLY A 132 46.04 -20.24 19.34
C GLY A 132 47.03 -19.67 20.34
N ARG A 133 46.87 -20.00 21.62
CA ARG A 133 47.83 -19.63 22.66
C ARG A 133 48.86 -20.74 22.84
N ARG A 134 50.03 -20.57 22.21
CA ARG A 134 51.27 -21.32 22.45
C ARG A 134 52.32 -20.39 23.08
N GLY A 135 52.65 -20.63 24.36
CA GLY A 135 54.03 -20.73 24.86
C GLY A 135 54.78 -19.47 25.38
N LYS A 136 55.46 -19.74 26.52
CA LYS A 136 56.64 -19.07 27.13
C LYS A 136 56.33 -17.85 28.01
N LEU A 137 56.86 -17.70 29.22
CA LEU A 137 58.10 -18.20 29.86
C LEU A 137 57.84 -18.85 31.23
#